data_AF-A0A8J3TKM5-F1
#
_entry.id   AF-A0A8J3TKM5-F1
#
_cell.length_a   1.000
_cell.length_b   1.000
_cell.length_c   1.000
_cell.angle_alpha   90.00
_cell.angle_beta   90.00
_cell.angle_gamma   90.00
#
_symmetry.space_group_name_H-M   'P 1'
#
loop_
_entity.id
_entity.type
_entity.pdbx_description
1 polymer ?
#
loop_
_entity_poly.entity_id
_entity_poly.type
_entity_poly.pdbx_seq_one_letter_code
_entity_poly.pdbx_strand_id
1 'polypeptide(L)'
;MAGIGAPELVIIVLVLALAGSLVGFVIFMSGRAARARRPFDGSVSHGSFDLATKVRGLKSQGRYEQAVLLVRGETGFGEEEARSFVDRA
;
A
#
# COMPACT_ATOMS: atom_id res chain seq x y z
N MET A 1 5.97 -34.17 -22.38
CA MET A 1 5.48 -33.53 -21.14
C MET A 1 6.59 -32.64 -20.63
N ALA A 2 6.63 -31.38 -21.05
CA ALA A 2 7.68 -30.44 -20.65
C ALA A 2 7.44 -30.08 -19.17
N GLY A 3 8.37 -30.50 -18.30
CA GLY A 3 8.33 -30.16 -16.89
C GLY A 3 8.67 -28.69 -16.72
N ILE A 4 7.70 -27.91 -16.22
CA ILE A 4 7.93 -26.53 -15.80
C ILE A 4 8.92 -26.61 -14.62
N GLY A 5 10.17 -26.27 -14.86
CA GLY A 5 11.18 -26.22 -13.81
C GLY A 5 10.91 -25.06 -12.85
N ALA A 6 11.53 -25.15 -11.67
CA ALA A 6 11.55 -24.08 -10.69
C ALA A 6 11.90 -22.68 -11.27
N PRO A 7 12.83 -22.51 -12.24
CA PRO A 7 13.13 -21.18 -12.77
C PRO A 7 12.01 -20.60 -13.64
N GLU A 8 11.23 -21.41 -14.37
CA GLU A 8 10.12 -20.88 -15.18
C GLU A 8 8.99 -20.33 -14.30
N LEU A 9 8.71 -20.96 -13.15
CA LEU A 9 7.72 -20.43 -12.21
C LEU A 9 8.15 -19.09 -11.61
N VAL A 10 9.44 -18.92 -11.32
CA VAL A 10 9.97 -17.65 -10.81
C VAL A 10 9.82 -16.55 -11.86
N ILE A 11 10.13 -16.86 -13.13
CA ILE A 11 9.98 -15.90 -14.23
C ILE A 11 8.50 -15.52 -14.41
N ILE A 12 7.59 -16.49 -14.39
CA ILE A 12 6.15 -16.24 -14.54
C ILE A 12 5.62 -15.36 -13.40
N VAL A 13 5.98 -15.68 -12.14
CA VAL A 13 5.55 -14.89 -10.97
C VAL A 13 6.12 -13.47 -11.04
N LEU A 14 7.39 -13.32 -11.42
CA LEU A 14 8.03 -12.00 -11.54
C LEU A 14 7.40 -11.15 -12.65
N VAL A 15 7.09 -11.76 -13.80
CA VAL A 15 6.41 -11.08 -14.91
C VAL A 15 4.98 -10.68 -14.54
N LEU A 16 4.23 -11.55 -13.85
CA LEU A 16 2.89 -11.23 -13.39
C LEU A 16 2.89 -10.13 -12.32
N ALA A 17 3.87 -10.12 -11.42
CA ALA A 17 4.05 -9.06 -10.43
C ALA A 17 4.40 -7.71 -11.10
N LEU A 18 5.30 -7.70 -12.10
CA LEU A 18 5.65 -6.49 -12.86
C LEU A 18 4.49 -5.97 -13.71
N ALA A 19 3.74 -6.86 -14.37
CA ALA A 19 2.57 -6.50 -15.17
C ALA A 19 1.43 -5.95 -14.30
N GLY A 20 1.17 -6.58 -13.15
CA GLY A 20 0.19 -6.09 -12.18
C GLY A 20 0.57 -4.74 -11.57
N SER A 21 1.87 -4.53 -11.31
CA SER A 21 2.38 -3.28 -10.74
C SER A 21 2.19 -2.10 -11.70
N LEU A 22 2.41 -2.25 -13.01
CA LEU A 22 2.19 -1.16 -13.97
C LEU A 22 0.70 -0.76 -14.06
N VAL A 23 -0.21 -1.74 -14.09
CA VAL A 23 -1.66 -1.48 -14.18
C VAL A 23 -2.19 -0.87 -12.89
N GLY A 24 -1.79 -1.42 -11.73
CA GLY A 24 -2.14 -0.85 -10.42
C GLY A 24 -1.59 0.57 -10.23
N PHE A 25 -0.34 0.80 -10.66
CA PHE A 25 0.32 2.10 -10.59
C PHE A 25 -0.35 3.14 -11.49
N VAL A 26 -0.72 2.78 -12.72
CA VAL A 26 -1.44 3.67 -13.64
C VAL A 26 -2.81 4.04 -13.08
N ILE A 27 -3.56 3.10 -12.51
CA ILE A 27 -4.87 3.38 -11.90
C ILE A 27 -4.72 4.26 -10.64
N PHE A 28 -3.73 3.98 -9.79
CA PHE A 28 -3.40 4.76 -8.59
C PHE A 28 -2.94 6.19 -8.91
N MET A 29 -2.13 6.36 -9.96
CA MET A 29 -1.63 7.66 -10.43
C MET A 29 -2.72 8.46 -11.17
N SER A 30 -3.62 7.78 -11.89
CA SER A 30 -4.77 8.39 -12.56
C SER A 30 -5.81 8.92 -11.56
N GLY A 31 -5.98 8.27 -10.40
CA GLY A 31 -6.81 8.77 -9.30
C GLY A 31 -6.32 10.08 -8.69
N ARG A 32 -5.01 10.39 -8.81
CA ARG A 32 -4.42 11.66 -8.37
C ARG A 32 -4.61 12.79 -9.38
N ALA A 33 -4.66 12.49 -10.68
CA ALA A 33 -4.82 13.51 -11.73
C ALA A 33 -6.24 14.12 -11.78
N ALA A 34 -7.27 13.39 -11.37
CA ALA A 34 -8.65 13.87 -11.38
C ALA A 34 -8.98 14.91 -10.29
N ARG A 35 -8.12 15.11 -9.30
CA ARG A 35 -8.33 16.10 -8.21
C ARG A 35 -7.76 17.49 -8.48
N ALA A 36 -7.16 17.73 -9.65
CA ALA A 36 -6.56 19.02 -10.00
C ALA A 36 -7.57 20.17 -10.26
N ARG A 37 -8.86 19.97 -10.00
CA ARG A 37 -9.90 21.02 -10.12
C ARG A 37 -10.68 21.27 -8.83
N ARG A 38 -10.04 21.12 -7.66
CA ARG A 38 -10.56 21.73 -6.43
C ARG A 38 -9.55 22.78 -5.94
N PRO A 39 -9.98 24.02 -5.66
CA PRO A 39 -9.12 25.03 -5.07
C PRO A 39 -8.63 24.48 -3.73
N PHE A 40 -7.32 24.30 -3.59
CA PHE A 40 -6.71 23.68 -2.43
C PHE A 40 -6.47 24.76 -1.36
N ASP A 41 -7.33 24.77 -0.35
CA ASP A 41 -7.14 25.53 0.89
C ASP A 41 -6.09 24.84 1.77
N GLY A 42 -5.18 25.62 2.36
CA GLY A 42 -3.89 25.24 2.94
C GLY A 42 -3.97 24.48 4.27
N SER A 43 -4.89 23.52 4.40
CA SER A 43 -4.81 22.54 5.48
C SER A 43 -3.61 21.62 5.24
N VAL A 44 -2.58 21.82 6.07
CA VAL A 44 -1.39 21.00 6.24
C VAL A 44 -1.74 19.52 6.12
N SER A 45 -0.85 18.72 5.55
CA SER A 45 -0.95 17.26 5.43
C SER A 45 -1.19 16.55 6.78
N HIS A 46 -2.43 16.55 7.29
CA HIS A 46 -2.83 15.92 8.55
C HIS A 46 -3.10 14.42 8.42
N GLY A 47 -3.29 13.90 7.20
CA GLY A 47 -3.68 12.50 6.98
C GLY A 47 -2.62 11.48 7.44
N SER A 48 -1.34 11.77 7.22
CA SER A 48 -0.26 10.86 7.64
C SER A 48 0.00 10.90 9.14
N PHE A 49 -0.11 12.07 9.77
CA PHE A 49 0.08 12.23 11.22
C PHE A 49 -1.04 11.53 11.99
N ASP A 50 -2.29 11.73 11.56
CA ASP A 50 -3.46 11.06 12.15
C ASP A 50 -3.41 9.54 11.96
N LEU A 51 -2.96 9.06 10.79
CA LEU A 51 -2.77 7.63 10.54
C LEU A 51 -1.71 7.02 11.47
N ALA A 52 -0.55 7.64 11.60
CA ALA A 52 0.52 7.14 12.48
C ALA A 52 0.07 7.10 13.95
N THR A 53 -0.67 8.13 14.41
CA THR A 53 -1.24 8.15 15.76
C THR A 53 -2.25 7.01 15.98
N LYS A 54 -3.15 6.78 15.02
CA LYS A 54 -4.12 5.66 15.08
C LYS A 54 -3.43 4.30 15.08
N VAL A 55 -2.42 4.12 14.23
CA VAL A 55 -1.60 2.90 14.15
C VAL A 55 -0.89 2.63 15.47
N ARG A 56 -0.26 3.65 16.07
CA ARG A 56 0.42 3.52 17.36
C ARG A 56 -0.56 3.17 18.49
N GLY A 57 -1.77 3.72 18.46
CA GLY A 57 -2.85 3.37 19.39
C GLY A 57 -3.34 1.92 19.25
N LEU A 58 -3.47 1.42 18.02
CA LEU A 58 -3.81 0.01 17.79
C LEU A 58 -2.66 -0.91 18.23
N LYS A 59 -1.41 -0.52 17.97
CA LYS A 59 -0.21 -1.26 18.38
C LYS A 59 -0.08 -1.34 19.90
N SER A 60 -0.33 -0.27 20.64
CA SER A 60 -0.30 -0.29 22.12
C SER A 60 -1.40 -1.15 22.73
N GLN A 61 -2.51 -1.37 22.00
CA GLN A 61 -3.58 -2.29 22.37
C GLN A 61 -3.29 -3.75 21.99
N GLY A 62 -2.13 -4.06 21.39
CA GLY A 62 -1.81 -5.40 20.88
C GLY A 62 -2.55 -5.76 19.59
N ARG A 63 -3.21 -4.79 18.94
CA ARG A 63 -4.09 -4.98 17.77
C ARG A 63 -3.32 -4.78 16.46
N TYR A 64 -2.21 -5.51 16.29
CA TYR A 64 -1.26 -5.30 15.20
C TYR A 64 -1.88 -5.53 13.81
N GLU A 65 -2.59 -6.64 13.61
CA GLU A 65 -3.24 -6.95 12.34
C GLU A 65 -4.26 -5.87 11.90
N GLN A 66 -4.99 -5.29 12.86
CA GLN A 66 -5.93 -4.21 12.58
C GLN A 66 -5.21 -2.90 12.23
N ALA A 67 -4.02 -2.67 12.78
CA ALA A 67 -3.18 -1.54 12.39
C ALA A 67 -2.66 -1.72 10.95
N VAL A 68 -2.26 -2.93 10.56
CA VAL A 68 -1.84 -3.24 9.19
C VAL A 68 -2.99 -3.05 8.22
N LEU A 69 -4.18 -3.56 8.53
CA LEU A 69 -5.38 -3.38 7.70
C LEU A 69 -5.77 -1.89 7.57
N LEU A 70 -5.65 -1.12 8.64
CA LEU A 70 -5.90 0.33 8.60
C LEU A 70 -4.94 1.03 7.63
N VAL A 71 -3.64 0.71 7.69
CA VAL A 71 -2.64 1.28 6.78
C VAL A 71 -2.95 0.89 5.34
N ARG A 72 -3.25 -0.39 5.08
CA ARG A 72 -3.62 -0.85 3.73
C ARG A 72 -4.86 -0.13 3.19
N GLY A 73 -5.86 0.10 4.03
CA GLY A 73 -7.08 0.80 3.65
C GLY A 73 -6.87 2.29 3.35
N GLU A 74 -6.00 2.96 4.11
CA GLU A 74 -5.78 4.41 4.02
C GLU A 74 -4.68 4.79 3.00
N THR A 75 -3.65 3.95 2.81
CA THR A 75 -2.51 4.23 1.92
C THR A 75 -2.53 3.42 0.63
N GLY A 76 -3.26 2.30 0.59
CA GLY A 76 -3.20 1.34 -0.50
C GLY A 76 -1.94 0.46 -0.50
N PHE A 77 -1.17 0.45 0.58
CA PHE A 77 0.04 -0.37 0.70
C PHE A 77 -0.25 -1.87 0.58
N GLY A 78 0.72 -2.60 0.05
CA GLY A 78 0.77 -4.06 0.15
C GLY A 78 0.96 -4.51 1.59
N GLU A 79 0.85 -5.82 1.82
CA GLU A 79 0.93 -6.38 3.18
C GLU A 79 2.30 -6.13 3.85
N GLU A 80 3.40 -6.34 3.13
CA GLU A 80 4.76 -6.07 3.64
C GLU A 80 4.98 -4.58 3.91
N GLU A 81 4.56 -3.72 2.99
CA GLU A 81 4.72 -2.26 3.12
C GLU A 81 3.91 -1.73 4.31
N ALA A 82 2.70 -2.24 4.50
CA ALA A 82 1.87 -1.89 5.64
C ALA A 82 2.45 -2.40 6.96
N ARG A 83 2.97 -3.64 7.01
CA ARG A 83 3.67 -4.15 8.20
C ARG A 83 4.90 -3.31 8.54
N SER A 84 5.72 -2.98 7.54
CA SER A 84 6.89 -2.12 7.72
C SER A 84 6.51 -0.74 8.27
N PHE A 85 5.40 -0.18 7.79
CA PHE A 85 4.88 1.08 8.31
C PHE A 85 4.44 0.98 9.77
N VAL A 86 3.68 -0.06 10.14
CA VAL A 86 3.22 -0.29 11.52
C VAL A 86 4.40 -0.56 12.48
N ASP A 87 5.44 -1.24 12.01
CA ASP A 87 6.64 -1.50 12.79
C ASP A 87 7.38 -0.20 13.17
N ARG A 88 7.51 0.71 12.20
CA ARG A 88 8.19 2.01 12.34
C ARG A 88 7.35 3.11 13.00
N ALA A 89 6.02 2.92 13.08
CA ALA A 89 5.08 3.82 13.73
C ALA A 89 5.11 3.69 15.26
#